data_AF-A0A0Q7PZV9-F1
#
_entry.id   AF-A0A0Q7PZV9-F1
#
_cell.length_a   1.000
_cell.length_b   1.000
_cell.length_c   1.000
_cell.angle_alpha   90.00
_cell.angle_beta   90.00
_cell.angle_gamma   90.00
#
_symmetry.space_group_name_H-M   'P 1'
#
loop_
_entity.id
_entity.type
_entity.pdbx_description
1 polymer ?
#
loop_
_entity_poly.entity_id
_entity_poly.type
_entity_poly.pdbx_seq_one_letter_code
_entity_poly.pdbx_strand_id
1 'polypeptide(L)'
;MRTPLAIIAGVLLATTGGAALGQSASFQVSLRLLPEHVAGAAPVELPTPPQAQHLPPSRDAKRLLYAGNADEARRFYASTLPQLGFYLTQEKADSATWDRSDVRAELLFYPVVGNEEATGIIVTMRPRNPLDSAASR
;
A
#
# COMPACT_ATOMS: atom_id res chain seq x y z
N MET A 1 -20.92 29.48 -10.25
CA MET A 1 -20.21 28.48 -11.08
C MET A 1 -18.72 28.77 -10.97
N ARG A 2 -17.97 27.94 -10.22
CA ARG A 2 -16.51 28.07 -10.08
C ARG A 2 -15.93 26.69 -10.39
N THR A 3 -15.23 26.60 -11.52
CA THR A 3 -14.45 25.44 -11.96
C THR A 3 -13.30 25.22 -10.97
N PRO A 4 -13.15 24.05 -10.34
CA PRO A 4 -11.93 23.76 -9.58
C PRO A 4 -10.82 23.37 -10.57
N LEU A 5 -9.78 24.20 -10.60
CA LEU A 5 -8.49 23.89 -11.22
C LEU A 5 -7.93 22.60 -10.63
N ALA A 6 -7.62 21.63 -11.47
CA ALA A 6 -6.82 20.47 -11.11
C ALA A 6 -5.36 20.91 -10.97
N ILE A 7 -4.82 20.87 -9.74
CA ILE A 7 -3.38 20.99 -9.51
C ILE A 7 -2.78 19.59 -9.67
N ILE A 8 -2.13 19.36 -10.80
CA ILE A 8 -1.43 18.12 -11.11
C ILE A 8 -0.10 18.14 -10.33
N ALA A 9 -0.05 17.46 -9.19
CA ALA A 9 1.19 17.19 -8.48
C ALA A 9 1.92 16.03 -9.17
N GLY A 10 2.71 16.34 -10.20
CA GLY A 10 3.60 15.38 -10.85
C GLY A 10 4.85 15.15 -10.02
N VAL A 11 5.09 13.91 -9.59
CA VAL A 11 6.41 13.52 -9.09
C VAL A 11 7.32 13.31 -10.29
N LEU A 12 8.30 14.20 -10.46
CA LEU A 12 9.32 14.13 -11.50
C LEU A 12 10.54 13.38 -10.94
N LEU A 13 10.70 12.09 -11.28
CA LEU A 13 11.99 11.41 -11.09
C LEU A 13 12.85 11.65 -12.33
N ALA A 14 13.78 12.60 -12.24
CA ALA A 14 14.82 12.78 -13.24
C ALA A 14 16.04 11.95 -12.84
N THR A 15 16.30 10.86 -13.56
CA THR A 15 17.57 10.15 -13.49
C THR A 15 18.50 10.69 -14.57
N THR A 16 19.52 11.45 -14.18
CA THR A 16 20.59 11.84 -15.10
C THR A 16 21.55 10.66 -15.28
N GLY A 17 21.30 9.86 -16.31
CA GLY A 17 22.31 8.97 -16.88
C GLY A 17 22.78 9.53 -18.22
N GLY A 18 23.97 10.12 -18.27
CA GLY A 18 24.71 10.21 -19.54
C GLY A 18 25.25 8.82 -19.88
N ALA A 19 25.29 8.34 -21.12
CA ALA A 19 25.08 8.97 -22.42
C ALA A 19 24.77 7.87 -23.46
N ALA A 20 23.95 8.18 -24.46
CA ALA A 20 24.10 7.79 -25.88
C ALA A 20 22.80 8.08 -26.65
N LEU A 21 22.97 8.61 -27.85
CA LEU A 21 21.93 9.09 -28.76
C LEU A 21 20.92 8.01 -29.15
N GLY A 22 19.63 8.38 -29.09
CA GLY A 22 18.58 7.76 -29.88
C GLY A 22 18.06 6.43 -29.35
N GLN A 23 17.14 6.48 -28.39
CA GLN A 23 16.08 5.48 -28.24
C GLN A 23 15.01 6.04 -27.31
N SER A 24 13.82 6.29 -27.87
CA SER A 24 12.64 6.67 -27.10
C SER A 24 12.21 5.49 -26.21
N ALA A 25 12.77 5.41 -25.01
CA ALA A 25 12.35 4.45 -24.00
C ALA A 25 10.95 4.83 -23.51
N SER A 26 9.96 4.05 -23.92
CA SER A 26 8.60 4.15 -23.44
C SER A 26 8.52 3.46 -22.08
N PHE A 27 8.37 4.23 -21.00
CA PHE A 27 8.18 3.67 -19.65
C PHE A 27 6.69 3.67 -19.30
N GLN A 28 6.17 2.54 -18.82
CA GLN A 28 4.80 2.46 -18.31
C GLN A 28 4.75 3.00 -16.88
N VAL A 29 4.00 4.08 -16.69
CA VAL A 29 3.66 4.60 -15.36
C VAL A 29 2.30 4.03 -14.96
N SER A 30 2.28 3.09 -14.02
CA SER A 30 1.05 2.54 -13.45
C SER A 30 0.50 3.48 -12.38
N LEU A 31 -0.31 4.46 -12.78
CA LEU A 31 -1.07 5.32 -11.86
C LEU A 31 -2.32 4.56 -11.39
N ARG A 32 -2.32 4.11 -10.13
CA ARG A 32 -3.52 3.53 -9.50
C ARG A 32 -4.27 4.64 -8.77
N LEU A 33 -5.36 5.13 -9.37
CA LEU A 33 -6.32 6.01 -8.69
C LEU A 33 -7.03 5.22 -7.59
N LEU A 34 -6.87 5.65 -6.34
CA LEU A 34 -7.65 5.14 -5.21
C LEU A 34 -8.88 6.05 -5.03
N PRO A 35 -10.10 5.50 -4.91
CA PRO A 35 -11.31 6.30 -4.68
C PRO A 35 -11.29 6.93 -3.28
N GLU A 36 -11.78 8.17 -3.17
CA GLU A 36 -11.91 8.92 -1.92
C GLU A 36 -12.80 8.19 -0.89
N HIS A 37 -12.40 8.19 0.39
CA HIS A 37 -13.27 7.76 1.48
C HIS A 37 -13.30 8.78 2.62
N VAL A 38 -14.51 8.93 3.17
CA VAL A 38 -14.99 9.87 4.19
C VAL A 38 -14.32 9.67 5.55
N ALA A 39 -14.04 10.78 6.23
CA ALA A 39 -13.48 10.84 7.58
C ALA A 39 -14.46 10.32 8.65
N GLY A 40 -14.04 9.37 9.47
CA GLY A 40 -14.86 8.91 10.60
C GLY A 40 -14.38 7.65 11.33
N ALA A 41 -13.18 7.67 11.90
CA ALA A 41 -12.70 6.90 13.06
C ALA A 41 -11.18 7.04 13.12
N ALA A 42 -10.56 7.16 14.31
CA ALA A 42 -9.11 6.99 14.41
C ALA A 42 -8.77 5.60 13.85
N PRO A 43 -7.98 5.48 12.78
CA PRO A 43 -7.70 4.19 12.18
C PRO A 43 -7.03 3.33 13.25
N VAL A 44 -7.59 2.13 13.48
CA VAL A 44 -6.91 1.09 14.26
C VAL A 44 -5.50 0.96 13.68
N GLU A 45 -4.47 1.29 14.44
CA GLU A 45 -3.11 1.21 13.88
C GLU A 45 -2.72 -0.26 13.73
N LEU A 46 -2.49 -0.70 12.49
CA LEU A 46 -1.88 -2.01 12.27
C LEU A 46 -0.44 -2.03 12.80
N PRO A 47 -0.02 -3.18 13.35
CA PRO A 47 1.32 -3.36 13.90
C PRO A 47 2.37 -3.09 12.82
N THR A 48 3.44 -2.41 13.22
CA THR A 48 4.61 -2.16 12.36
C THR A 48 5.64 -3.27 12.62
N PRO A 49 6.22 -3.89 11.57
CA PRO A 49 7.35 -4.81 11.74
C PRO A 49 8.50 -4.12 12.51
N PRO A 50 9.21 -4.81 13.42
CA PRO A 50 10.23 -4.19 14.27
C PRO A 50 11.37 -3.46 13.53
N GLN A 51 11.67 -3.85 12.29
CA GLN A 51 12.72 -3.25 11.45
C GLN A 51 12.15 -2.32 10.36
N ALA A 52 10.88 -1.93 10.47
CA ALA A 52 10.26 -1.04 9.50
C ALA A 52 10.36 0.43 9.94
N GLN A 53 10.77 1.27 9.00
CA GLN A 53 10.80 2.72 9.12
C GLN A 53 9.54 3.31 8.50
N HIS A 54 8.96 4.32 9.15
CA HIS A 54 7.82 5.04 8.60
C HIS A 54 8.29 5.99 7.50
N LEU A 55 7.72 5.86 6.31
CA LEU A 55 7.92 6.78 5.21
C LEU A 55 6.97 7.97 5.33
N PRO A 56 7.21 9.09 4.62
CA PRO A 56 6.33 10.25 4.65
C PRO A 56 4.86 9.85 4.47
N PRO A 57 3.95 10.46 5.26
CA PRO A 57 2.57 10.02 5.34
C PRO A 57 1.88 10.17 3.99
N SER A 58 1.10 9.14 3.63
CA SER A 58 0.05 9.28 2.63
C SER A 58 -1.27 9.51 3.36
N ARG A 59 -2.15 10.35 2.79
CA ARG A 59 -3.42 10.75 3.42
C ARG A 59 -4.26 9.54 3.87
N ASP A 60 -4.25 8.48 3.06
CA ASP A 60 -5.13 7.32 3.23
C ASP A 60 -4.36 6.00 3.47
N ALA A 61 -3.04 6.08 3.61
CA ALA A 61 -2.21 4.89 3.73
C ALA A 61 -0.98 5.11 4.60
N LYS A 62 -0.67 4.11 5.42
CA LYS A 62 0.60 4.02 6.15
C LYS A 62 1.64 3.40 5.22
N ARG A 63 2.74 4.12 5.02
CA ARG A 63 3.85 3.69 4.18
C ARG A 63 5.03 3.32 5.04
N LEU A 64 5.59 2.14 4.81
CA LEU A 64 6.73 1.62 5.54
C LEU A 64 7.84 1.21 4.58
N LEU A 65 9.07 1.35 5.04
CA LEU A 65 10.26 0.74 4.47
C LEU A 65 10.74 -0.33 5.45
N TYR A 66 10.60 -1.59 5.11
CA TYR A 66 11.03 -2.72 5.93
C TYR A 66 12.41 -3.19 5.49
N ALA A 67 13.36 -3.23 6.44
CA ALA A 67 14.71 -3.75 6.23
C ALA A 67 14.74 -5.28 6.30
N GLY A 68 13.91 -5.92 5.45
CA GLY A 68 13.80 -7.35 5.27
C GLY A 68 12.99 -7.65 4.00
N ASN A 69 12.99 -8.91 3.57
CA ASN A 69 12.31 -9.30 2.34
C ASN A 69 10.78 -9.39 2.51
N ALA A 70 10.06 -9.50 1.39
CA ALA A 70 8.61 -9.47 1.40
C ALA A 70 8.00 -10.67 2.14
N ASP A 71 8.66 -11.83 2.12
CA ASP A 71 8.16 -13.04 2.77
C ASP A 71 8.30 -12.97 4.30
N GLU A 72 9.36 -12.35 4.81
CA GLU A 72 9.49 -12.02 6.23
C GLU A 72 8.41 -11.04 6.69
N ALA A 73 8.16 -9.98 5.91
CA ALA A 73 7.08 -9.04 6.18
C ALA A 73 5.71 -9.74 6.20
N ARG A 74 5.46 -10.67 5.26
CA ARG A 74 4.24 -11.48 5.22
C ARG A 74 4.11 -12.36 6.45
N ARG A 75 5.16 -13.08 6.85
CA ARG A 75 5.16 -13.92 8.06
C ARG A 75 4.87 -13.11 9.31
N PHE A 76 5.40 -11.89 9.41
CA PHE A 76 5.08 -10.98 10.49
C PHE A 76 3.57 -10.68 10.55
N TYR A 77 2.96 -10.25 9.44
CA TYR A 77 1.53 -9.96 9.42
C TYR A 77 0.66 -11.21 9.62
N ALA A 78 1.04 -12.33 9.02
CA ALA A 78 0.32 -13.59 9.14
C ALA A 78 0.31 -14.14 10.58
N SER A 79 1.36 -13.88 11.36
CA SER A 79 1.40 -14.25 12.78
C SER A 79 0.73 -13.23 13.68
N THR A 80 0.75 -11.93 13.33
CA THR A 80 0.29 -10.85 14.22
C THR A 80 -1.19 -10.52 14.02
N LEU A 81 -1.67 -10.46 12.79
CA LEU A 81 -3.03 -10.01 12.48
C LEU A 81 -4.14 -10.92 13.05
N PRO A 82 -4.01 -12.26 13.06
CA PRO A 82 -4.98 -13.13 13.74
C PRO A 82 -5.16 -12.83 15.22
N GLN A 83 -4.09 -12.41 15.91
CA GLN A 83 -4.14 -12.05 17.34
C GLN A 83 -4.94 -10.75 17.57
N LEU A 84 -5.13 -9.94 16.52
CA LEU A 84 -5.92 -8.71 16.53
C LEU A 84 -7.35 -8.92 15.98
N GLY A 85 -7.75 -10.18 15.76
CA GLY A 85 -9.07 -10.55 15.27
C GLY A 85 -9.26 -10.39 13.75
N PHE A 86 -8.18 -10.16 13.01
CA PHE A 86 -8.23 -10.16 11.55
C PHE A 86 -8.13 -11.59 11.01
N TYR A 87 -8.76 -11.86 9.89
CA TYR A 87 -8.65 -13.10 9.14
C TYR A 87 -8.31 -12.81 7.67
N LEU A 88 -7.47 -13.66 7.08
CA LEU A 88 -7.05 -13.52 5.69
C LEU A 88 -8.23 -13.81 4.77
N THR A 89 -8.54 -12.87 3.87
CA THR A 89 -9.63 -13.02 2.88
C THR A 89 -9.10 -13.17 1.46
N GLN A 90 -7.94 -12.59 1.16
CA GLN A 90 -7.31 -12.73 -0.13
C GLN A 90 -5.79 -12.66 0.02
N GLU A 91 -5.08 -13.55 -0.67
CA GLU A 91 -3.63 -13.51 -0.80
C GLU A 91 -3.25 -13.51 -2.27
N LYS A 92 -2.31 -12.62 -2.63
CA LYS A 92 -1.72 -12.50 -3.97
C LYS A 92 -0.21 -12.41 -3.85
N ALA A 93 0.47 -12.54 -4.98
CA ALA A 93 1.93 -12.51 -5.07
C ALA A 93 2.57 -11.23 -4.50
N ASP A 94 1.84 -10.11 -4.47
CA ASP A 94 2.32 -8.79 -4.03
C ASP A 94 1.44 -8.17 -2.93
N SER A 95 0.36 -8.85 -2.52
CA SER A 95 -0.62 -8.23 -1.61
C SER A 95 -1.38 -9.25 -0.77
N ALA A 96 -1.88 -8.80 0.37
CA ALA A 96 -2.73 -9.58 1.25
C ALA A 96 -3.85 -8.70 1.80
N THR A 97 -5.08 -9.21 1.74
CA THR A 97 -6.28 -8.58 2.29
C THR A 97 -6.71 -9.33 3.52
N TRP A 98 -6.91 -8.59 4.60
CA TRP A 98 -7.30 -9.08 5.91
C TRP A 98 -8.57 -8.36 6.35
N ASP A 99 -9.58 -9.10 6.79
CA ASP A 99 -10.82 -8.52 7.29
C ASP A 99 -10.92 -8.73 8.81
N ARG A 100 -11.48 -7.75 9.50
CA ARG A 100 -12.03 -7.83 10.87
C ARG A 100 -13.51 -7.43 10.77
N SER A 101 -14.29 -7.66 11.82
CA SER A 101 -15.75 -7.38 11.84
C SER A 101 -16.14 -5.99 11.29
N ASP A 102 -15.32 -4.98 11.52
CA ASP A 102 -15.56 -3.57 11.21
C ASP A 102 -14.60 -2.97 10.17
N VAL A 103 -13.48 -3.63 9.85
CA VAL A 103 -12.42 -3.05 9.02
C VAL A 103 -11.80 -4.08 8.07
N ARG A 104 -11.44 -3.62 6.87
CA ARG A 104 -10.58 -4.33 5.91
C ARG A 104 -9.22 -3.66 5.86
N ALA A 105 -8.17 -4.45 6.00
CA ALA A 105 -6.78 -4.06 5.85
C ALA A 105 -6.22 -4.65 4.55
N GLU A 106 -5.76 -3.80 3.66
CA GLU A 106 -5.06 -4.17 2.42
C GLU A 106 -3.56 -3.89 2.62
N LEU A 107 -2.75 -4.93 2.51
CA LEU A 107 -1.29 -4.86 2.56
C LEU A 107 -0.73 -5.05 1.14
N LEU A 108 0.09 -4.11 0.68
CA LEU A 108 0.83 -4.21 -0.57
C LEU A 108 2.33 -4.26 -0.26
N PHE A 109 3.02 -5.23 -0.83
CA PHE A 109 4.46 -5.44 -0.71
C PHE A 109 5.12 -5.19 -2.06
N TYR A 110 6.09 -4.29 -2.11
CA TYR A 110 6.79 -3.95 -3.35
C TYR A 110 8.31 -3.93 -3.13
N PRO A 111 9.10 -4.36 -4.12
CA PRO A 111 10.54 -4.31 -4.03
C PRO A 111 11.03 -2.86 -4.00
N VAL A 112 12.13 -2.62 -3.28
CA VAL A 112 12.78 -1.31 -3.24
C VAL A 112 13.85 -1.26 -4.33
N VAL A 113 13.74 -0.30 -5.26
CA VAL A 113 14.71 -0.15 -6.34
C VAL A 113 16.10 0.14 -5.77
N GLY A 114 17.07 -0.69 -6.12
CA GLY A 114 18.44 -0.59 -5.62
C GLY A 114 18.68 -1.22 -4.25
N ASN A 115 17.68 -1.90 -3.66
CA ASN A 115 17.84 -2.68 -2.44
C ASN A 115 16.87 -3.88 -2.42
N GLU A 116 17.33 -5.03 -2.92
CA GLU A 116 16.52 -6.26 -3.01
C GLU A 116 16.22 -6.91 -1.65
N GLU A 117 16.98 -6.54 -0.62
CA GLU A 117 16.76 -7.00 0.76
C GLU A 117 15.75 -6.13 1.51
N ALA A 118 15.27 -5.04 0.91
CA ALA A 118 14.29 -4.15 1.49
C ALA A 118 12.94 -4.25 0.78
N THR A 119 11.88 -4.16 1.58
CA THR A 119 10.50 -4.21 1.10
C THR A 119 9.78 -2.93 1.46
N GLY A 120 9.20 -2.28 0.47
CA GLY A 120 8.21 -1.26 0.70
C GLY A 120 6.87 -1.89 1.05
N ILE A 121 6.20 -1.37 2.08
CA ILE A 121 4.88 -1.84 2.51
C ILE A 121 3.91 -0.67 2.47
N ILE A 122 2.77 -0.85 1.81
CA ILE A 122 1.63 0.08 1.89
C ILE A 122 0.52 -0.62 2.66
N VAL A 123 0.06 0.02 3.72
CA VAL A 123 -1.06 -0.43 4.53
C VAL A 123 -2.22 0.53 4.32
N THR A 124 -3.31 0.01 3.77
CA THR A 124 -4.57 0.74 3.61
C THR A 124 -5.64 0.12 4.49
N MET A 125 -6.40 0.93 5.21
CA MET A 125 -7.50 0.46 6.05
C MET A 125 -8.79 1.14 5.65
N ARG A 126 -9.84 0.34 5.52
CA ARG A 126 -11.17 0.82 5.11
C ARG A 126 -12.25 0.19 5.98
N PRO A 127 -13.33 0.91 6.31
CA PRO A 127 -14.49 0.31 6.93
C PRO A 127 -14.97 -0.89 6.10
N ARG A 128 -15.28 -2.00 6.78
CA ARG A 128 -15.83 -3.18 6.10
C ARG A 128 -17.28 -2.87 5.74
N ASN A 129 -17.58 -2.75 4.44
CA ASN A 129 -18.94 -2.52 4.00
C ASN A 129 -19.73 -3.83 4.15
N PRO A 130 -20.83 -3.88 4.93
CA PRO A 130 -21.59 -5.13 5.15
C PRO A 130 -22.13 -5.76 3.86
N LEU A 131 -22.27 -4.97 2.79
CA LEU A 131 -22.70 -5.43 1.46
C LEU A 131 -21.67 -6.30 0.73
N ASP A 132 -20.37 -6.16 1.03
CA ASP A 132 -19.31 -6.98 0.41
C ASP A 132 -19.40 -8.46 0.82
N SER A 133 -20.07 -8.77 1.92
CA SER A 133 -20.23 -10.15 2.41
C SER A 133 -21.37 -10.90 1.72
N ALA A 134 -22.27 -10.19 1.03
CA ALA A 134 -23.46 -10.78 0.39
C ALA A 134 -23.18 -11.33 -1.02
N ALA A 135 -22.06 -10.94 -1.65
CA ALA A 135 -21.71 -11.34 -3.01
C ALA A 135 -20.93 -12.67 -3.11
N SER A 136 -20.66 -13.33 -1.98
CA SER A 136 -19.87 -14.57 -1.92
C SER A 136 -20.68 -15.81 -1.53
N ARG A 137 -22.01 -15.82 -1.75
CA ARG A 137 -22.85 -17.01 -1.60
C ARG A 137 -23.36 -17.51 -2.94
#